data_AF-A0A9E5I7N4-F1
#
_entry.id   AF-A0A9E5I7N4-F1
#
_cell.length_a   1.000
_cell.length_b   1.000
_cell.length_c   1.000
_cell.angle_alpha   90.00
_cell.angle_beta   90.00
_cell.angle_gamma   90.00
#
_symmetry.space_group_name_H-M   'P 1'
#
loop_
_entity.id
_entity.type
_entity.pdbx_description
1 polymer ?
#
loop_
_entity_poly.entity_id
_entity_poly.type
_entity_poly.pdbx_seq_one_letter_code
_entity_poly.pdbx_strand_id
1 'polypeptide(L)' 'MNPEPRADYFVPSVIEQTGRGERAYDIYSRLLKDRIVFIGTAI' A
#
# COMPACT_ATOMS: atom_id res chain seq x y z
N MET A 1 28.02 6.13 -17.05
CA MET A 1 27.34 5.75 -15.80
C MET A 1 25.93 6.29 -15.88
N ASN A 2 24.97 5.47 -16.32
CA ASN A 2 23.57 5.86 -16.40
C ASN A 2 22.96 5.59 -15.02
N PRO A 3 22.35 6.56 -14.32
CA PRO A 3 21.63 6.24 -13.10
C PRO A 3 20.39 5.43 -13.48
N GLU A 4 20.41 4.13 -13.16
CA GLU A 4 19.21 3.31 -13.19
C GLU A 4 18.10 4.05 -12.43
N PRO A 5 16.89 4.21 -13.00
CA PRO A 5 15.79 4.81 -12.27
C PRO A 5 15.53 3.93 -11.04
N ARG A 6 15.91 4.42 -9.87
CA ARG A 6 15.47 3.83 -8.62
C ARG A 6 13.97 3.97 -8.64
N ALA A 7 13.27 2.88 -8.91
CA ALA A 7 11.87 2.77 -8.59
C ALA A 7 11.79 2.83 -7.07
N ASP A 8 11.87 4.03 -6.50
CA ASP A 8 11.56 4.29 -5.11
C ASP A 8 10.09 3.91 -4.97
N TYR A 9 9.86 2.71 -4.42
CA TYR A 9 8.54 2.12 -4.25
C TYR A 9 7.78 2.93 -3.18
N PHE A 10 7.22 4.06 -3.59
CA PHE A 10 6.37 4.89 -2.73
C PHE A 10 5.00 4.25 -2.63
N VAL A 11 4.73 3.60 -1.50
CA VAL A 11 3.39 3.08 -1.19
C VAL A 11 2.55 4.22 -0.61
N PRO A 12 1.42 4.59 -1.22
CA PRO A 12 0.58 5.66 -0.70
C PRO A 12 -0.06 5.25 0.63
N SER A 13 -0.12 6.21 1.55
CA SER A 13 -0.86 6.08 2.81
C SER A 13 -2.30 6.56 2.62
N VAL A 14 -3.23 5.86 3.27
CA VAL A 14 -4.66 6.18 3.30
C VAL A 14 -5.13 6.35 4.73
N ILE A 15 -6.09 7.24 4.95
CA ILE A 15 -6.70 7.49 6.26
C ILE A 15 -8.11 6.90 6.23
N GLU A 16 -8.37 5.92 7.10
CA GLU A 16 -9.69 5.33 7.30
C GLU A 16 -10.38 5.99 8.50
N GLN A 17 -11.56 6.55 8.28
CA GLN A 17 -12.42 7.04 9.35
C GLN A 17 -13.22 5.87 9.94
N THR A 18 -13.09 5.68 11.25
CA THR A 18 -13.86 4.70 12.03
C THR A 18 -14.72 5.44 13.05
N GLY A 19 -15.74 4.79 13.61
CA GLY A 19 -16.57 5.37 14.67
C GLY A 19 -15.80 5.78 15.94
N ARG A 20 -14.52 5.40 16.08
CA ARG A 20 -13.65 5.74 17.21
C ARG A 20 -12.53 6.74 16.85
N GLY A 21 -12.50 7.24 15.61
CA GLY A 21 -11.47 8.16 15.11
C GLY A 21 -10.83 7.73 13.78
N GLU A 22 -9.70 8.33 13.44
CA GLU A 22 -8.97 8.10 12.19
C GLU A 22 -7.85 7.08 12.38
N ARG A 23 -7.65 6.22 11.38
CA ARG A 23 -6.55 5.25 11.36
C ARG A 23 -5.83 5.28 10.02
N ALA A 24 -4.51 5.49 10.07
CA ALA A 24 -3.66 5.44 8.89
C ALA A 24 -3.32 3.99 8.53
N TYR A 25 -3.37 3.69 7.23
CA TYR A 25 -2.97 2.42 6.63
C TYR A 25 -2.14 2.69 5.39
N ASP A 26 -1.23 1.79 5.02
CA ASP A 26 -0.80 1.73 3.62
C ASP A 26 -1.94 1.11 2.77
N ILE A 27 -1.96 1.39 1.47
CA ILE A 27 -3.04 0.94 0.58
C ILE A 27 -3.19 -0.59 0.56
N TYR A 28 -2.09 -1.36 0.68
CA TYR A 28 -2.15 -2.82 0.64
C TYR A 28 -2.74 -3.38 1.93
N SER A 29 -2.35 -2.87 3.09
CA SER A 29 -2.94 -3.25 4.37
C SER A 29 -4.43 -2.92 4.45
N ARG A 30 -4.85 -1.77 3.89
CA ARG A 30 -6.28 -1.42 3.83
C ARG A 30 -7.06 -2.43 3.00
N LEU A 31 -6.53 -2.86 1.86
CA LEU A 31 -7.18 -3.83 0.98
C LEU A 31 -7.15 -5.25 1.55
N LEU A 32 -6.08 -5.61 2.27
CA LEU A 32 -6.00 -6.88 2.98
C LEU A 32 -7.07 -7.01 4.08
N LYS A 33 -7.43 -5.91 4.75
CA LYS A 33 -8.57 -5.87 5.70
C LYS A 33 -9.89 -6.29 5.04
N ASP A 34 -10.07 -5.95 3.76
CA ASP A 34 -11.23 -6.35 2.94
C ASP A 34 -11.03 -7.72 2.28
N ARG A 35 -9.99 -8.47 2.69
CA ARG A 35 -9.59 -9.78 2.16
C ARG A 35 -9.19 -9.77 0.68
N ILE A 36 -8.68 -8.65 0.19
CA ILE A 36 -8.14 -8.50 -1.17
C ILE A 36 -6.63 -8.75 -1.14
N VAL A 37 -6.16 -9.67 -1.97
CA VAL A 37 -4.74 -10.07 -2.06
C VAL A 37 -4.22 -9.84 -3.48
N PHE A 38 -3.05 -9.21 -3.59
CA PHE A 38 -2.35 -8.99 -4.86
C PHE A 38 -1.27 -10.06 -5.06
N ILE A 39 -1.22 -10.65 -6.25
CA ILE A 39 -0.12 -11.53 -6.67
C ILE A 39 0.81 -10.68 -7.52
N GLY A 40 1.93 -10.25 -6.92
CA GLY A 40 2.79 -9.21 -7.49
C GLY A 40 3.91 -9.71 -8.39
N THR A 41 4.16 -11.01 -8.47
CA THR A 41 5.29 -11.58 -9.21
C THR A 41 4.92 -12.90 -9.88
N ALA A 42 5.60 -13.20 -10.99
CA ALA A 42 5.59 -14.53 -11.57
C ALA A 42 6.15 -15.55 -10.56
N ILE A 43 5.70 -16.81 -10.69
CA ILE A 43 6.18 -17.95 -9.91
C ILE A 43 7.43 -18.53 -10.59
#